data_AF-A0A8H3E2X4-F1
#
_entry.id   AF-A0A8H3E2X4-F1
#
_cell.length_a   1.000
_cell.length_b   1.000
_cell.length_c   1.000
_cell.angle_alpha   90.00
_cell.angle_beta   90.00
_cell.angle_gamma   90.00
#
_symmetry.space_group_name_H-M   'P 1'
#
loop_
_entity.id
_entity.type
_entity.pdbx_description
1 polymer ?
#
loop_
_entity_poly.entity_id
_entity_poly.type
_entity_poly.pdbx_seq_one_letter_code
_entity_poly.pdbx_strand_id
1 'polypeptide(L)'
;MTVFMLFNIRYISSLGLSINISSTLFLIFYTYWGIQTWTFPPCPSNALTQFVVFGKSIPATTLPLRAFALVVFGCVGLVAVCAVGLLFVWGVKVWVLDGEVKARNREVWLNHRRERYGVGGRGTSRLAPLIPLPILLYLVISTEQLVARNDPPELDDWTYGQTLAVVMLLAQVVEMGLWVWRERKRRREVRWRGRSAR
;
A
#
# COMPACT_ATOMS: atom_id res chain seq x y z
N MET A 1 3.33 4.15 -4.78
CA MET A 1 3.09 4.41 -3.34
C MET A 1 1.75 3.93 -2.83
N THR A 2 0.65 4.04 -3.59
CA THR A 2 -0.66 3.39 -3.28
C THR A 2 -0.55 1.89 -3.05
N VAL A 3 0.25 1.22 -3.88
CA VAL A 3 0.60 -0.19 -3.72
C VAL A 3 1.34 -0.41 -2.39
N PHE A 4 2.36 0.40 -2.08
CA PHE A 4 3.07 0.34 -0.80
C PHE A 4 2.13 0.44 0.42
N MET A 5 1.08 1.27 0.38
CA MET A 5 0.08 1.35 1.46
C MET A 5 -0.87 0.16 1.53
N LEU A 6 -1.35 -0.34 0.39
CA LEU A 6 -2.19 -1.53 0.33
C LEU A 6 -1.46 -2.78 0.83
N PHE A 7 -0.17 -2.91 0.52
CA PHE A 7 0.68 -4.02 0.98
C PHE A 7 1.11 -3.87 2.44
N ASN A 8 1.38 -2.65 2.88
CA ASN A 8 1.74 -2.40 4.27
C ASN A 8 0.55 -2.31 5.21
N ILE A 9 -0.71 -2.38 4.77
CA ILE A 9 -1.88 -2.28 5.68
C ILE A 9 -1.82 -3.27 6.85
N ARG A 10 -1.28 -4.47 6.63
CA ARG A 10 -1.05 -5.49 7.68
C ARG A 10 0.18 -5.24 8.54
N TYR A 11 1.13 -4.46 8.06
CA TYR A 11 2.39 -4.15 8.74
C TYR A 11 2.26 -2.85 9.56
N ILE A 12 1.55 -1.87 8.99
CA ILE A 12 1.13 -0.59 9.57
C ILE A 12 0.35 -0.84 10.87
N SER A 13 -0.62 -1.77 10.88
CA SER A 13 -1.36 -2.13 12.09
C SER A 13 -0.48 -2.66 13.24
N SER A 14 0.73 -3.15 12.94
CA SER A 14 1.67 -3.67 13.94
C SER A 14 2.72 -2.65 14.42
N LEU A 15 2.89 -1.54 13.71
CA LEU A 15 4.06 -0.65 13.84
C LEU A 15 3.85 0.58 14.74
N GLY A 16 2.64 0.81 15.23
CA GLY A 16 2.32 1.86 16.22
C GLY A 16 1.42 2.97 15.68
N LEU A 17 0.89 3.78 16.60
CA LEU A 17 -0.10 4.83 16.31
C LEU A 17 0.38 5.83 15.24
N SER A 18 1.64 6.24 15.30
CA SER A 18 2.21 7.28 14.42
C SER A 18 2.25 6.86 12.94
N ILE A 19 2.60 5.60 12.66
CA ILE A 19 2.66 5.05 11.30
C ILE A 19 1.25 4.85 10.74
N ASN A 20 0.28 4.49 11.59
CA ASN A 20 -1.13 4.44 11.21
C ASN A 20 -1.64 5.84 10.83
N ILE A 21 -1.34 6.88 11.64
CA ILE A 21 -1.76 8.26 11.38
C ILE A 21 -1.17 8.78 10.06
N SER A 22 0.15 8.64 9.86
CA SER A 22 0.79 9.09 8.62
C SER A 22 0.21 8.40 7.39
N SER A 23 -0.10 7.10 7.50
CA SER A 23 -0.67 6.33 6.39
C SER A 23 -2.10 6.76 6.07
N THR A 24 -2.93 6.98 7.09
CA THR A 24 -4.30 7.46 6.91
C THR A 24 -4.33 8.88 6.35
N LEU A 25 -3.50 9.79 6.87
CA LEU A 25 -3.40 11.16 6.35
C LEU A 25 -2.98 11.18 4.88
N PHE A 26 -1.95 10.43 4.52
CA PHE A 26 -1.55 10.31 3.12
C PHE A 26 -2.68 9.78 2.24
N LEU A 27 -3.39 8.74 2.68
CA LEU A 27 -4.48 8.16 1.90
C LEU A 27 -5.66 9.15 1.74
N ILE A 28 -5.95 9.97 2.76
CA ILE A 28 -6.91 11.07 2.68
C ILE A 28 -6.45 12.12 1.67
N PHE A 29 -5.21 12.62 1.80
CA PHE A 29 -4.67 13.63 0.87
C PHE A 29 -4.64 13.10 -0.56
N TYR A 30 -4.20 11.87 -0.76
CA TYR A 30 -4.16 11.20 -2.06
C TYR A 30 -5.56 11.10 -2.68
N THR A 31 -6.56 10.69 -1.89
CA THR A 31 -7.95 10.60 -2.34
C THR A 31 -8.50 11.99 -2.69
N TYR A 32 -8.27 12.97 -1.82
CA TYR A 32 -8.72 14.35 -2.01
C TYR A 32 -8.14 14.95 -3.29
N TRP A 33 -6.82 14.87 -3.47
CA TRP A 33 -6.14 15.35 -4.67
C TRP A 33 -6.61 14.61 -5.92
N GLY A 34 -6.81 13.29 -5.83
CA GLY A 34 -7.38 12.50 -6.91
C GLY A 34 -8.75 13.02 -7.34
N ILE A 35 -9.71 13.10 -6.41
CA ILE A 35 -11.06 13.60 -6.71
C ILE A 35 -11.00 15.01 -7.29
N GLN A 36 -10.25 15.93 -6.67
CA GLN A 36 -10.09 17.30 -7.18
C GLN A 36 -9.60 17.35 -8.64
N THR A 37 -8.58 16.55 -8.95
CA THR A 37 -7.99 16.48 -10.31
C THR A 37 -8.98 15.99 -11.36
N TRP A 38 -9.90 15.10 -10.98
CA TRP A 38 -10.81 14.43 -11.90
C TRP A 38 -12.24 15.02 -11.92
N THR A 39 -12.62 15.84 -10.94
CA THR A 39 -13.98 16.43 -10.82
C THR A 39 -14.14 17.76 -11.55
N PHE A 40 -13.13 18.63 -11.60
CA PHE A 40 -13.30 20.01 -12.10
C PHE A 40 -12.67 20.24 -13.50
N PRO A 41 -13.43 20.10 -14.61
CA PRO A 41 -13.01 20.64 -15.88
C PRO A 41 -13.26 22.16 -15.98
N PRO A 42 -12.41 22.93 -16.69
CA PRO A 42 -11.15 22.54 -17.31
C PRO A 42 -9.94 22.85 -16.41
N CYS A 43 -9.25 21.81 -15.92
CA CYS A 43 -7.86 22.00 -15.49
C CYS A 43 -6.99 22.18 -16.74
N PRO A 44 -6.30 23.32 -16.94
CA PRO A 44 -5.49 23.56 -18.13
C PRO A 44 -4.40 22.49 -18.33
N SER A 45 -3.90 21.92 -17.23
CA SER A 45 -2.95 20.79 -17.26
C SER A 45 -3.54 19.50 -17.86
N ASN A 46 -4.85 19.28 -17.77
CA ASN A 46 -5.48 18.04 -18.26
C ASN A 46 -5.73 18.06 -19.77
N ALA A 47 -5.71 19.23 -20.42
CA ALA A 47 -5.92 19.34 -21.87
C ALA A 47 -4.74 18.79 -22.67
N LEU A 48 -3.53 18.85 -22.09
CA LEU A 48 -2.29 18.41 -22.73
C LEU A 48 -1.91 16.96 -22.40
N THR A 49 -2.43 16.43 -21.29
CA THR A 49 -2.09 15.08 -20.83
C THR A 49 -2.86 13.99 -21.58
N GLN A 50 -2.10 13.07 -22.17
CA GLN A 50 -2.62 11.81 -22.71
C GLN A 50 -2.26 10.64 -21.79
N PHE A 51 -3.26 9.81 -21.46
CA PHE A 51 -3.09 8.57 -20.70
C PHE A 51 -2.94 7.38 -21.65
N VAL A 52 -2.03 6.46 -21.35
CA VAL A 52 -1.90 5.22 -22.13
C VAL A 52 -2.44 4.05 -21.31
N VAL A 53 -3.57 3.50 -21.78
CA VAL A 53 -4.25 2.37 -21.14
C VAL A 53 -4.29 1.23 -22.14
N PHE A 54 -3.68 0.09 -21.79
CA PHE A 54 -3.52 -1.06 -22.70
C PHE A 54 -2.94 -0.68 -24.08
N GLY A 55 -1.95 0.22 -24.11
CA GLY A 55 -1.29 0.67 -25.34
C GLY A 55 -2.11 1.64 -26.20
N LYS A 56 -3.32 2.03 -25.79
CA LYS A 56 -4.12 3.06 -26.47
C LYS A 56 -4.00 4.40 -25.75
N SER A 57 -3.68 5.45 -26.51
CA SER A 57 -3.67 6.83 -26.02
C SER A 57 -5.11 7.34 -25.88
N ILE A 58 -5.46 7.76 -24.67
CA ILE A 58 -6.76 8.30 -24.32
C ILE A 58 -6.54 9.68 -23.70
N PRO A 59 -7.14 10.75 -24.24
CA PRO A 59 -7.00 12.07 -23.65
C PRO A 59 -7.67 12.11 -22.26
N ALA A 60 -7.05 12.81 -21.32
CA ALA A 60 -7.54 12.97 -19.95
C ALA A 60 -8.93 13.65 -19.86
N THR A 61 -9.35 14.29 -20.95
CA THR A 61 -10.64 14.96 -21.07
C THR A 61 -11.81 14.02 -21.35
N THR A 62 -11.54 12.76 -21.72
CA THR A 62 -12.61 11.80 -22.05
C THR A 62 -13.47 11.46 -20.82
N LEU A 63 -14.79 11.54 -20.99
CA LEU A 63 -15.77 11.18 -19.96
C LEU A 63 -15.58 9.77 -19.35
N PRO A 64 -15.36 8.69 -20.13
CA PRO A 64 -15.23 7.34 -19.56
C PRO A 64 -14.00 7.19 -18.68
N LEU A 65 -12.86 7.79 -19.05
CA LEU A 65 -11.65 7.75 -18.24
C LEU A 65 -11.84 8.49 -16.91
N ARG A 66 -12.53 9.64 -16.95
CA ARG A 66 -12.88 10.41 -15.75
C ARG A 66 -13.81 9.64 -14.82
N ALA A 67 -14.87 9.05 -15.37
CA ALA A 67 -15.80 8.23 -14.58
C ALA A 67 -15.05 7.06 -13.93
N PHE A 68 -14.19 6.37 -14.67
CA PHE A 68 -13.35 5.30 -14.13
C PHE A 68 -12.44 5.79 -12.99
N ALA A 69 -11.72 6.90 -13.20
CA ALA A 69 -10.84 7.47 -12.18
C ALA A 69 -11.62 7.86 -10.92
N LEU A 70 -12.76 8.53 -11.05
CA LEU A 70 -13.61 8.92 -9.93
C LEU A 70 -14.15 7.71 -9.16
N VAL A 71 -14.52 6.62 -9.85
CA VAL A 71 -14.91 5.36 -9.18
C VAL A 71 -13.74 4.79 -8.38
N VAL A 72 -12.55 4.71 -8.97
CA VAL A 72 -11.36 4.20 -8.29
C VAL A 72 -11.04 5.05 -7.06
N PHE A 73 -10.96 6.38 -7.21
CA PHE A 73 -10.71 7.28 -6.08
C PHE A 73 -11.84 7.25 -5.05
N GLY A 74 -13.10 7.06 -5.46
CA GLY A 74 -14.22 6.85 -4.55
C GLY A 74 -14.07 5.59 -3.70
N CYS A 75 -13.66 4.47 -4.32
CA CYS A 75 -13.34 3.24 -3.59
C CYS A 75 -12.17 3.46 -2.61
N VAL A 76 -11.11 4.16 -3.02
CA VAL A 76 -10.00 4.51 -2.12
C VAL A 76 -10.48 5.41 -0.98
N GLY A 77 -11.40 6.35 -1.26
CA GLY A 77 -12.01 7.21 -0.25
C GLY A 77 -12.81 6.45 0.78
N LEU A 78 -13.57 5.42 0.38
CA LEU A 78 -14.24 4.54 1.32
C LEU A 78 -13.25 3.82 2.24
N VAL A 79 -12.15 3.32 1.68
CA VAL A 79 -11.05 2.73 2.47
C VAL A 79 -10.45 3.76 3.43
N ALA A 80 -10.32 5.03 3.01
CA ALA A 80 -9.85 6.12 3.86
C ALA A 80 -10.75 6.37 5.06
N VAL A 81 -12.06 6.44 4.85
CA VAL A 81 -13.04 6.60 5.92
C VAL A 81 -12.98 5.43 6.89
N CYS A 82 -12.90 4.18 6.38
CA CYS A 82 -12.71 3.01 7.23
C CYS A 82 -11.42 3.08 8.06
N ALA A 83 -10.31 3.55 7.46
CA ALA A 83 -9.04 3.71 8.15
C ALA A 83 -9.12 4.75 9.28
N VAL A 84 -9.82 5.86 9.08
CA VAL A 84 -10.10 6.86 10.13
C VAL A 84 -10.92 6.24 11.26
N GLY A 85 -11.96 5.46 10.94
CA GLY A 85 -12.75 4.75 11.95
C GLY A 85 -11.89 3.79 12.79
N LEU A 86 -10.97 3.05 12.15
CA LEU A 86 -10.04 2.17 12.85
C LEU A 86 -9.07 2.95 13.75
N LEU A 87 -8.56 4.10 13.29
CA LEU A 87 -7.74 4.99 14.10
C LEU A 87 -8.49 5.51 15.32
N PHE A 88 -9.75 5.90 15.16
CA PHE A 88 -10.58 6.36 16.25
C PHE A 88 -10.81 5.26 17.30
N VAL A 89 -11.21 4.07 16.86
CA VAL A 89 -11.36 2.89 17.74
C VAL A 89 -10.06 2.57 18.47
N TRP A 90 -8.92 2.70 17.78
CA TRP A 90 -7.61 2.49 18.38
C TRP A 90 -7.27 3.57 19.42
N GLY A 91 -7.54 4.85 19.12
CA GLY A 91 -7.37 5.95 20.06
C GLY A 91 -8.20 5.77 21.34
N VAL A 92 -9.47 5.37 21.20
CA VAL A 92 -10.34 5.04 22.34
C VAL A 92 -9.76 3.88 23.16
N LYS A 93 -9.25 2.82 22.52
CA LYS A 93 -8.59 1.71 23.22
C LYS A 93 -7.36 2.16 24.00
N VAL A 94 -6.51 3.00 23.40
CA VAL A 94 -5.30 3.55 24.05
C VAL A 94 -5.68 4.40 25.26
N TRP A 95 -6.73 5.19 25.15
CA TRP A 95 -7.26 6.00 26.24
C TRP A 95 -7.81 5.15 27.39
N VAL A 96 -8.65 4.16 27.10
CA VAL A 96 -9.23 3.25 28.11
C VAL A 96 -8.17 2.39 28.80
N LEU A 97 -7.12 1.98 28.07
CA LEU A 97 -6.06 1.12 28.59
C LEU A 97 -4.89 1.89 29.19
N ASP A 98 -5.02 3.21 29.34
CA ASP A 98 -4.07 4.06 30.04
C ASP A 98 -2.63 3.91 29.48
N GLY A 99 -2.54 3.97 28.15
CA GLY A 99 -1.28 4.00 27.41
C GLY A 99 -1.19 3.03 26.22
N GLU A 100 -0.41 3.43 25.22
CA GLU A 100 -0.22 2.69 23.96
C GLU A 100 0.42 1.31 24.19
N VAL A 101 1.40 1.23 25.10
CA VAL A 101 2.13 -0.01 25.40
C VAL A 101 1.20 -1.08 25.97
N LYS A 102 0.29 -0.70 26.89
CA LYS A 102 -0.68 -1.61 27.50
C LYS A 102 -1.71 -2.10 26.46
N ALA A 103 -2.23 -1.17 25.64
CA ALA A 103 -3.15 -1.51 24.55
C ALA A 103 -2.54 -2.49 23.53
N ARG A 104 -1.30 -2.21 23.10
CA ARG A 104 -0.57 -3.06 22.16
C ARG A 104 -0.26 -4.44 22.73
N ASN A 105 0.22 -4.52 23.97
CA ASN A 105 0.51 -5.80 24.61
C ASN A 105 -0.74 -6.68 24.72
N ARG A 106 -1.89 -6.08 25.03
CA ARG A 106 -3.17 -6.80 25.09
C ARG A 106 -3.59 -7.35 23.72
N GLU A 107 -3.41 -6.59 22.66
CA GLU A 107 -3.77 -7.03 21.30
C GLU A 107 -2.81 -8.12 20.77
N VAL A 108 -1.51 -7.98 21.00
CA VAL A 108 -0.53 -9.03 20.68
C VAL A 108 -0.87 -10.31 21.42
N TRP A 109 -1.23 -10.23 22.70
CA TRP A 109 -1.66 -11.38 23.48
C TRP A 109 -2.94 -12.02 22.93
N LEU A 110 -3.95 -11.22 22.58
CA LEU A 110 -5.20 -11.71 21.98
C LEU A 110 -4.97 -12.37 20.62
N ASN A 111 -4.11 -11.81 19.77
CA ASN A 111 -3.74 -12.39 18.48
C ASN A 111 -2.98 -13.71 18.67
N HIS A 112 -2.00 -13.75 19.59
CA HIS A 112 -1.29 -14.98 19.93
C HIS A 112 -2.25 -16.07 20.45
N ARG A 113 -3.26 -15.67 21.23
CA ARG A 113 -4.31 -16.56 21.71
C ARG A 113 -5.15 -17.10 20.55
N ARG A 114 -5.60 -16.25 19.62
CA ARG A 114 -6.37 -16.66 18.43
C ARG A 114 -5.58 -17.59 17.50
N GLU A 115 -4.29 -17.37 17.36
CA GLU A 115 -3.40 -18.24 16.59
C GLU A 115 -3.26 -19.63 17.23
N ARG A 116 -3.10 -19.69 18.57
CA ARG A 116 -3.04 -20.98 19.29
C ARG A 116 -4.31 -21.82 19.17
N TYR A 117 -5.49 -21.19 19.11
CA TYR A 117 -6.76 -21.89 18.96
C TYR A 117 -7.14 -22.20 17.49
N GLY A 118 -6.23 -21.98 16.53
CA GLY A 118 -6.47 -22.30 15.12
C GLY A 118 -7.44 -21.36 14.39
N VAL A 119 -8.09 -20.43 15.11
CA VAL A 119 -9.04 -19.45 14.54
C VAL A 119 -8.32 -18.41 13.67
N GLY A 120 -7.01 -18.20 13.86
CA GLY A 120 -6.19 -17.27 13.06
C GLY A 120 -5.50 -17.89 11.84
N GLY A 121 -5.62 -19.20 11.63
CA GLY A 121 -4.84 -19.97 10.66
C GLY A 121 -5.31 -19.84 9.21
N ARG A 122 -5.64 -18.64 8.71
CA ARG A 122 -5.81 -18.45 7.27
C ARG A 122 -4.41 -18.46 6.67
N GLY A 123 -3.92 -19.65 6.32
CA GLY A 123 -2.62 -19.86 5.68
C GLY A 123 -2.48 -18.89 4.53
N THR A 124 -1.72 -17.81 4.75
CA THR A 124 -1.36 -16.89 3.69
C THR A 124 -0.54 -17.71 2.73
N SER A 125 -1.13 -17.99 1.57
CA SER A 125 -0.49 -18.74 0.49
C SER A 125 0.91 -18.16 0.27
N ARG A 126 1.90 -19.04 0.09
CA ARG A 126 3.30 -18.64 -0.14
C ARG A 126 3.47 -17.68 -1.35
N LEU A 127 2.44 -17.56 -2.17
CA LEU A 127 2.36 -16.73 -3.36
C LEU A 127 1.62 -15.39 -3.15
N ALA A 128 0.96 -15.17 -2.00
CA ALA A 128 0.35 -13.89 -1.65
C ALA A 128 1.27 -12.66 -1.84
N PRO A 129 2.58 -12.72 -1.54
CA PRO A 129 3.47 -11.58 -1.79
C PRO A 129 3.81 -11.35 -3.28
N LEU A 130 3.53 -12.29 -4.19
CA LEU A 130 3.85 -12.17 -5.62
C LEU A 130 2.68 -11.64 -6.46
N ILE A 131 1.45 -11.69 -5.94
CA ILE A 131 0.24 -11.13 -6.56
C ILE A 131 0.40 -9.67 -7.05
N PRO A 132 1.11 -8.75 -6.35
CA PRO A 132 1.30 -7.39 -6.87
C PRO A 132 2.22 -7.25 -8.08
N LEU A 133 3.10 -8.21 -8.34
CA LEU A 133 4.19 -8.02 -9.29
C LEU A 133 3.67 -7.67 -10.70
N PRO A 134 2.66 -8.36 -11.26
CA PRO A 134 2.09 -7.98 -12.56
C PRO A 134 1.44 -6.60 -12.56
N ILE A 135 0.80 -6.20 -11.46
CA ILE A 135 0.15 -4.89 -11.32
C ILE A 135 1.20 -3.77 -11.29
N LEU A 136 2.30 -4.00 -10.57
CA LEU A 136 3.43 -3.07 -10.51
C LEU A 136 4.12 -2.93 -11.87
N LEU A 137 4.34 -4.04 -12.56
CA LEU A 137 4.96 -4.04 -13.89
C LEU A 137 4.08 -3.31 -14.91
N TYR A 138 2.76 -3.53 -14.87
CA TYR A 138 1.81 -2.79 -15.68
C TYR A 138 1.85 -1.28 -15.37
N LEU A 139 1.85 -0.90 -14.08
CA LEU A 139 1.95 0.50 -13.67
C LEU A 139 3.23 1.17 -14.19
N VAL A 140 4.38 0.51 -14.09
CA VAL A 140 5.66 1.00 -14.64
C VAL A 140 5.55 1.24 -16.14
N ILE A 141 5.09 0.24 -16.90
CA ILE A 141 4.98 0.34 -18.37
C ILE A 141 4.03 1.46 -18.76
N SER A 142 2.87 1.56 -18.12
CA SER A 142 1.91 2.63 -18.37
C SER A 142 2.46 4.01 -18.01
N THR A 143 3.24 4.14 -16.94
CA THR A 143 3.89 5.42 -16.58
C THR A 143 4.98 5.81 -17.58
N GLU A 144 5.74 4.86 -18.11
CA GLU A 144 6.71 5.13 -19.18
C GLU A 144 6.02 5.61 -20.45
N GLN A 145 4.97 4.89 -20.86
CA GLN A 145 4.20 5.25 -22.04
C GLN A 145 3.51 6.61 -21.87
N LEU A 146 3.12 6.97 -20.64
CA LEU A 146 2.60 8.30 -20.32
C LEU A 146 3.68 9.38 -20.53
N VAL A 147 4.86 9.19 -19.94
CA VAL A 147 5.95 10.19 -19.98
C VAL A 147 6.46 10.37 -21.40
N ALA A 148 6.71 9.26 -22.12
CA ALA A 148 7.17 9.29 -23.51
C ALA A 148 6.19 9.97 -24.48
N ARG A 149 4.90 10.10 -24.11
CA ARG A 149 3.87 10.74 -24.93
C ARG A 149 3.63 12.21 -24.61
N ASN A 150 4.04 12.66 -23.43
CA ASN A 150 3.82 14.04 -22.98
C ASN A 150 5.11 14.88 -22.97
N ASP A 151 6.24 14.30 -23.39
CA ASP A 151 7.54 14.94 -23.66
C ASP A 151 7.91 16.09 -22.68
N PRO A 152 8.01 15.80 -21.37
CA PRO A 152 8.39 16.81 -20.39
C PRO A 152 9.84 17.28 -20.64
N PRO A 153 10.11 18.61 -20.66
CA PRO A 153 11.34 19.20 -21.17
C PRO A 153 12.61 18.99 -20.30
N GLU A 154 12.64 18.05 -19.34
CA GLU A 154 13.65 18.04 -18.28
C GLU A 154 13.94 16.62 -17.70
N LEU A 155 14.09 15.59 -18.54
CA LEU A 155 14.42 14.21 -18.11
C LEU A 155 15.64 13.65 -18.87
N ASP A 156 16.81 14.25 -18.70
CA ASP A 156 17.98 13.93 -19.54
C ASP A 156 18.84 12.73 -19.10
N ASP A 157 18.69 12.19 -17.88
CA ASP A 157 19.58 11.09 -17.44
C ASP A 157 18.88 9.74 -17.18
N TRP A 158 17.66 9.74 -16.64
CA TRP A 158 16.89 8.53 -16.32
C TRP A 158 15.43 8.70 -16.72
N THR A 159 14.83 7.72 -17.39
CA THR A 159 13.39 7.79 -17.65
C THR A 159 12.63 7.68 -16.32
N TYR A 160 11.56 8.47 -16.16
CA TYR A 160 10.78 8.48 -14.92
C TYR A 160 10.31 7.07 -14.52
N GLY A 161 9.97 6.23 -15.50
CA GLY A 161 9.57 4.86 -15.21
C GLY A 161 10.73 3.92 -14.88
N GLN A 162 11.98 4.17 -15.30
CA GLN A 162 13.17 3.45 -14.82
C GLN A 162 13.38 3.72 -13.33
N THR A 163 13.30 4.99 -12.92
CA THR A 163 13.38 5.38 -11.51
C THR A 163 12.25 4.72 -10.70
N LEU A 164 11.03 4.75 -11.23
CA LEU A 164 9.86 4.16 -10.58
C LEU A 164 9.95 2.63 -10.52
N ALA A 165 10.45 1.98 -11.57
CA ALA A 165 10.70 0.55 -11.62
C ALA A 165 11.74 0.11 -10.58
N VAL A 166 12.84 0.85 -10.47
CA VAL A 166 13.89 0.57 -9.48
C VAL A 166 13.35 0.72 -8.06
N VAL A 167 12.59 1.77 -7.77
CA VAL A 167 11.96 1.94 -6.45
C VAL A 167 10.97 0.82 -6.14
N MET A 168 10.15 0.41 -7.12
CA MET A 168 9.18 -0.68 -6.96
C MET A 168 9.86 -2.04 -6.77
N LEU A 169 10.93 -2.32 -7.53
CA LEU A 169 11.72 -3.54 -7.40
C LEU A 169 12.45 -3.58 -6.06
N LEU A 170 13.03 -2.46 -5.63
CA LEU A 170 13.71 -2.34 -4.34
C LEU A 170 12.75 -2.66 -3.19
N ALA A 171 11.51 -2.15 -3.25
CA ALA A 171 10.48 -2.48 -2.26
C ALA A 171 10.21 -3.99 -2.18
N GLN A 172 10.08 -4.68 -3.32
CA GLN A 172 9.88 -6.13 -3.34
C GLN A 172 11.10 -6.91 -2.82
N VAL A 173 12.31 -6.47 -3.15
CA VAL A 173 13.55 -7.08 -2.65
C VAL A 173 13.64 -6.96 -1.13
N VAL A 174 13.29 -5.79 -0.57
CA VAL A 174 13.24 -5.57 0.88
C VAL A 174 12.21 -6.47 1.55
N GLU A 175 11.00 -6.59 1.00
CA GLU A 175 9.97 -7.49 1.53
C GLU A 175 10.40 -8.96 1.50
N MET A 176 11.01 -9.40 0.39
CA MET A 176 11.54 -10.74 0.25
C MET A 176 12.68 -11.00 1.26
N GLY A 177 13.58 -10.03 1.43
CA GLY A 177 14.66 -10.09 2.42
C GLY A 177 14.14 -10.20 3.85
N LEU A 178 13.15 -9.39 4.22
CA LEU A 178 12.49 -9.44 5.53
C LEU A 178 11.77 -10.77 5.76
N TRP A 179 11.13 -11.33 4.72
CA TRP A 179 10.48 -12.64 4.79
C TRP A 179 11.50 -13.76 5.03
N VAL A 180 12.57 -13.81 4.23
CA VAL A 180 13.65 -14.80 4.39
C VAL A 180 14.29 -14.68 5.78
N TRP A 181 14.51 -13.46 6.25
CA TRP A 181 15.06 -13.22 7.58
C TRP A 181 14.16 -13.73 8.69
N ARG A 182 12.84 -13.44 8.63
CA ARG A 182 11.85 -13.96 9.60
C ARG A 182 11.77 -15.48 9.59
N GLU A 183 11.77 -16.10 8.42
CA GLU A 183 11.74 -17.57 8.29
C GLU A 183 13.01 -18.20 8.87
N ARG A 184 14.19 -17.62 8.60
CA ARG A 184 15.45 -18.06 9.21
C ARG A 184 15.43 -17.92 10.73
N LYS A 185 14.93 -16.80 11.26
CA LYS A 185 14.80 -16.58 12.70
C LYS A 185 13.86 -17.62 13.33
N ARG A 186 12.69 -17.86 12.73
CA ARG A 186 11.73 -18.87 13.18
C ARG A 186 12.33 -20.27 13.22
N ARG A 187 13.08 -20.66 12.17
CA ARG A 187 13.79 -21.96 12.14
C ARG A 187 14.83 -22.09 13.25
N ARG A 188 15.54 -21.01 13.58
CA ARG A 188 16.48 -21.02 14.72
C ARG A 188 15.73 -21.25 16.03
N GLU A 189 14.66 -20.51 16.29
CA GLU A 189 13.85 -20.66 17.51
C GLU A 189 13.28 -22.07 17.69
N VAL A 190 12.79 -22.70 16.61
CA VAL A 190 12.30 -24.10 16.66
C VAL A 190 13.44 -25.07 17.01
N ARG A 191 14.63 -24.90 16.43
CA ARG A 191 15.81 -25.72 16.76
C ARG A 191 16.24 -25.54 18.22
N TRP A 192 16.19 -24.32 18.75
CA TRP A 192 16.48 -24.04 20.16
C TRP A 192 15.50 -24.75 21.08
N ARG A 193 14.19 -24.64 20.84
CA ARG A 193 13.16 -25.32 21.65
C ARG A 193 13.27 -26.84 21.61
N GLY A 194 13.61 -27.42 20.46
CA GLY A 194 13.83 -28.86 20.33
C GLY A 194 15.05 -29.39 21.09
N ARG A 195 16.06 -28.54 21.35
CA ARG A 195 17.23 -28.91 22.16
C ARG A 195 16.98 -28.77 23.66
N SER A 196 16.15 -27.82 24.10
CA SER A 196 15.83 -27.62 25.51
C SER A 196 14.82 -28.63 26.08
N ALA A 197 14.18 -29.44 25.24
CA ALA A 197 13.21 -30.46 25.63
C ALA A 197 13.81 -31.88 25.69
N ARG A 198 15.12 -32.03 25.43
CA ARG A 198 15.89 -33.26 25.64
C ARG A 198 16.83 -33.04 26.81
#